data_AF-A0A1V0R994-F1
#
_entry.id   AF-A0A1V0R994-F1
#
_cell.length_a   1.000
_cell.length_b   1.000
_cell.length_c   1.000
_cell.angle_alpha   90.00
_cell.angle_beta   90.00
_cell.angle_gamma   90.00
#
_symmetry.space_group_name_H-M   'P 1'
#
loop_
_entity.id
_entity.type
_entity.pdbx_description
1 polymer ?
#
loop_
_entity_poly.entity_id
_entity_poly.type
_entity_poly.pdbx_seq_one_letter_code
_entity_poly.pdbx_strand_id
1 'polypeptide(L)'
;MSGNGNGSGSGFTTCLWFDGNAEAAADYYLSVFKNGRLGRIGRYTEAGPGRADSVMVVEFEINGQKFIGLNGGPQFTFSEAISFQIHCADEAEADYYWSALTSDGGEEGVCGWVKDKFGVSWQVIPAGAIDLISDPDPGRASRATAAMMQMKKLDVAQMRRAADAG
;
A
#
# COMPACT_ATOMS: atom_id res chain seq x y z
N MET A 1 28.87 -29.65 5.26
CA MET A 1 29.20 -28.27 4.82
C MET A 1 28.41 -28.00 3.55
N SER A 2 27.17 -27.53 3.69
CA SER A 2 26.32 -27.08 2.58
C SER A 2 26.49 -25.57 2.47
N GLY A 3 26.96 -25.12 1.30
CA GLY A 3 27.42 -23.75 1.07
C GLY A 3 26.33 -22.70 1.21
N ASN A 4 26.74 -21.56 1.77
CA ASN A 4 26.05 -20.28 1.71
C ASN A 4 25.67 -19.93 0.27
N GLY A 5 24.38 -19.91 -0.03
CA GLY A 5 23.84 -19.19 -1.18
C GLY A 5 23.87 -17.69 -0.88
N ASN A 6 25.04 -17.07 -1.05
CA ASN A 6 25.21 -15.63 -0.94
C ASN A 6 24.52 -14.94 -2.13
N GLY A 7 23.84 -13.84 -1.86
CA GLY A 7 22.89 -13.20 -2.75
C GLY A 7 23.47 -12.74 -4.09
N SER A 8 22.72 -13.04 -5.15
CA SER A 8 22.67 -12.24 -6.37
C SER A 8 21.38 -12.63 -7.11
N GLY A 9 20.31 -11.85 -6.94
CA GLY A 9 19.04 -12.05 -7.64
C GLY A 9 18.72 -10.80 -8.43
N SER A 10 18.56 -10.96 -9.74
CA SER A 10 18.31 -9.95 -10.79
C SER A 10 16.98 -9.18 -10.65
N GLY A 11 16.75 -8.54 -9.50
CA GLY A 11 15.51 -7.82 -9.18
C GLY A 11 15.75 -6.37 -8.76
N PHE A 12 14.67 -5.60 -8.76
CA PHE A 12 14.58 -4.28 -8.11
C PHE A 12 13.74 -4.43 -6.84
N THR A 13 13.93 -3.53 -5.86
CA THR A 13 13.17 -3.49 -4.61
C THR A 13 12.55 -2.11 -4.45
N THR A 14 11.30 -2.06 -4.02
CA THR A 14 10.63 -0.79 -3.72
C THR A 14 11.25 -0.17 -2.48
N CYS A 15 11.79 1.05 -2.63
CA CYS A 15 12.35 1.84 -1.55
C CYS A 15 11.39 2.99 -1.21
N LEU A 16 10.94 3.05 0.03
CA LEU A 16 10.04 4.07 0.56
C LEU A 16 10.82 5.07 1.41
N TRP A 17 10.67 6.36 1.11
CA TRP A 17 11.39 7.43 1.79
C TRP A 17 10.58 7.92 3.01
N PHE A 18 11.21 7.90 4.18
CA PHE A 18 10.61 8.28 5.45
C PHE A 18 11.43 9.36 6.17
N ASP A 19 10.75 10.08 7.07
CA ASP A 19 11.36 11.06 7.96
C ASP A 19 11.53 10.46 9.37
N GLY A 20 12.54 9.61 9.52
CA GLY A 20 12.91 9.03 10.82
C GLY A 20 11.98 7.92 11.36
N ASN A 21 10.87 7.65 10.68
CA ASN A 21 9.82 6.74 11.14
C ASN A 21 9.68 5.43 10.33
N ALA A 22 10.68 5.06 9.53
CA ALA A 22 10.63 3.84 8.70
C ALA A 22 10.40 2.54 9.49
N GLU A 23 11.04 2.36 10.65
CA GLU A 23 10.86 1.17 11.50
C GLU A 23 9.41 1.09 12.02
N ALA A 24 8.86 2.22 12.48
CA ALA A 24 7.47 2.30 12.92
C ALA A 24 6.48 2.03 11.78
N ALA A 25 6.79 2.46 10.56
CA ALA A 25 6.00 2.15 9.38
C ALA A 25 6.04 0.65 9.06
N ALA A 26 7.23 0.02 9.10
CA ALA A 26 7.37 -1.43 8.92
C ALA A 26 6.56 -2.21 9.96
N ASP A 27 6.67 -1.87 11.24
CA ASP A 27 5.90 -2.51 12.31
C ASP A 27 4.39 -2.36 12.12
N TYR A 28 3.95 -1.16 11.72
CA TYR A 28 2.55 -0.91 11.40
C TYR A 28 2.08 -1.79 10.23
N TYR A 29 2.82 -1.85 9.13
CA TYR A 29 2.46 -2.71 8.00
C TYR A 29 2.43 -4.18 8.38
N LEU A 30 3.36 -4.65 9.20
CA LEU A 30 3.35 -6.02 9.73
C LEU A 30 2.16 -6.30 10.66
N SER A 31 1.60 -5.27 11.31
CA SER A 31 0.37 -5.39 12.11
C SER A 31 -0.91 -5.42 11.25
N VAL A 32 -0.90 -4.76 10.09
CA VAL A 32 -2.03 -4.71 9.14
C VAL A 32 -2.05 -5.96 8.24
N PHE A 33 -0.89 -6.39 7.76
CA PHE A 33 -0.78 -7.52 6.84
C PHE A 33 -0.32 -8.78 7.56
N LYS A 34 -1.24 -9.75 7.70
CA LYS A 34 -1.01 -11.00 8.46
C LYS A 34 0.14 -11.86 7.93
N ASN A 35 0.42 -11.80 6.62
CA ASN A 35 1.57 -12.46 6.01
C ASN A 35 2.70 -11.47 5.82
N GLY A 36 3.44 -11.22 6.89
CA GLY A 36 4.55 -10.29 6.86
C GLY A 36 5.76 -10.79 7.62
N ARG A 37 6.93 -10.25 7.26
CA ARG A 37 8.19 -10.56 7.95
C ARG A 37 9.11 -9.34 7.97
N LEU A 38 9.65 -9.06 9.15
CA LEU A 38 10.73 -8.09 9.30
C LEU A 38 12.06 -8.67 8.76
N GLY A 39 12.79 -7.85 8.02
CA GLY A 39 14.11 -8.16 7.49
C GLY A 39 15.24 -7.52 8.30
N ARG A 40 16.34 -7.18 7.64
CA ARG A 40 17.47 -6.53 8.27
C ARG A 40 17.16 -5.08 8.61
N ILE A 41 17.67 -4.62 9.75
CA ILE A 41 17.70 -3.20 10.13
C ILE A 41 19.15 -2.73 10.03
N GLY A 42 19.40 -1.78 9.14
CA GLY A 42 20.67 -1.06 9.03
C GLY A 42 20.60 0.24 9.82
N ARG A 43 21.67 0.54 10.56
CA ARG A 43 21.79 1.75 11.39
C ARG A 43 22.82 2.70 10.81
N TYR A 44 22.63 4.00 11.05
CA TYR A 44 23.63 5.01 10.71
C TYR A 44 24.90 4.80 11.51
N THR A 45 26.04 4.94 10.84
CA THR A 45 27.35 5.08 11.49
C THR A 45 27.70 6.57 11.64
N GLU A 46 28.82 6.88 12.28
CA GLU A 46 29.33 8.25 12.37
C GLU A 46 29.62 8.91 11.01
N ALA A 47 29.76 8.13 9.94
CA ALA A 47 29.98 8.64 8.59
C ALA A 47 28.68 9.07 7.87
N GLY A 48 27.52 8.72 8.42
CA GLY A 48 26.22 9.01 7.81
C GLY A 48 25.66 10.39 8.19
N PRO A 49 24.67 10.90 7.44
CA PRO A 49 24.01 12.17 7.75
C PRO A 49 23.08 12.11 8.97
N GLY A 50 22.69 10.90 9.40
CA GLY A 50 21.83 10.69 10.57
C GLY A 50 22.62 10.54 11.88
N ARG A 51 21.89 10.52 13.01
CA ARG A 51 22.49 10.23 14.33
C ARG A 51 23.06 8.81 14.34
N ALA A 52 24.28 8.61 14.84
CA ALA A 52 24.85 7.28 15.03
C ALA A 52 23.89 6.36 15.79
N ASP A 53 23.86 5.08 15.40
CA ASP A 53 22.99 4.02 15.91
C ASP A 53 21.48 4.20 15.70
N SER A 54 21.03 5.32 15.11
CA SER A 54 19.64 5.45 14.67
C SER A 54 19.36 4.59 13.42
N VAL A 55 18.12 4.15 13.24
CA VAL A 55 17.74 3.35 12.06
C VAL A 55 17.91 4.17 10.79
N MET A 56 18.68 3.63 9.84
CA MET A 56 18.88 4.18 8.51
C MET A 56 17.95 3.48 7.51
N VAL A 57 17.94 2.15 7.50
CA VAL A 57 17.10 1.34 6.62
C VAL A 57 16.46 0.20 7.39
N VAL A 58 15.23 -0.15 7.02
CA VAL A 58 14.53 -1.34 7.48
C VAL A 58 14.03 -2.12 6.26
N GLU A 59 14.40 -3.38 6.18
CA GLU A 59 13.79 -4.31 5.21
C GLU A 59 12.51 -4.89 5.83
N PHE A 60 11.44 -4.95 5.05
CA PHE A 60 10.23 -5.67 5.45
C PHE A 60 9.56 -6.30 4.24
N GLU A 61 8.76 -7.33 4.50
CA GLU A 61 8.00 -8.05 3.50
C GLU A 61 6.54 -8.13 3.95
N ILE A 62 5.61 -7.78 3.07
CA ILE A 62 4.16 -7.90 3.30
C ILE A 62 3.53 -8.55 2.07
N ASN A 63 2.71 -9.58 2.30
CA ASN A 63 2.06 -10.37 1.25
C ASN A 63 3.02 -10.83 0.12
N GLY A 64 4.26 -11.19 0.48
CA GLY A 64 5.30 -11.65 -0.46
C GLY A 64 6.02 -10.54 -1.23
N GLN A 65 5.66 -9.26 -1.02
CA GLN A 65 6.33 -8.11 -1.62
C GLN A 65 7.39 -7.55 -0.67
N LYS A 66 8.61 -7.33 -1.19
CA LYS A 66 9.74 -6.82 -0.42
C LYS A 66 9.85 -5.30 -0.54
N PHE A 67 10.09 -4.66 0.58
CA PHE A 67 10.27 -3.23 0.71
C PHE A 67 11.53 -2.90 1.50
N ILE A 68 12.07 -1.72 1.22
CA ILE A 68 13.04 -1.03 2.07
C ILE A 68 12.39 0.27 2.52
N GLY A 69 12.29 0.50 3.83
CA GLY A 69 12.04 1.83 4.38
C GLY A 69 13.37 2.54 4.65
N LEU A 70 13.58 3.71 4.06
CA LEU A 70 14.78 4.54 4.22
C LEU A 70 14.45 5.79 5.03
N ASN A 71 15.10 5.97 6.18
CA ASN A 71 15.04 7.21 6.94
C ASN A 71 15.98 8.25 6.31
N GLY A 72 15.50 8.94 5.28
CA GLY A 72 16.26 9.94 4.54
C GLY A 72 16.06 11.39 5.01
N GLY A 73 15.02 11.64 5.82
CA GLY A 73 14.68 12.96 6.35
C GLY A 73 13.49 13.61 5.60
N PRO A 74 13.15 14.88 5.92
CA PRO A 74 11.90 15.52 5.48
C PRO A 74 11.94 16.07 4.04
N GLN A 75 13.00 15.82 3.27
CA GLN A 75 13.23 16.46 1.96
C GLN A 75 12.25 15.96 0.89
N PHE A 76 11.78 14.72 1.01
CA PHE A 76 10.84 14.11 0.08
C PHE A 76 9.62 13.58 0.82
N THR A 77 8.46 13.77 0.21
CA THR A 77 7.16 13.32 0.73
C THR A 77 6.47 12.46 -0.31
N PHE A 78 5.61 11.55 0.17
CA PHE A 78 4.79 10.72 -0.70
C PHE A 78 3.71 11.55 -1.40
N SER A 79 3.35 11.10 -2.59
CA SER A 79 2.18 11.57 -3.33
C SER A 79 1.49 10.37 -3.98
N GLU A 80 0.30 10.59 -4.52
CA GLU A 80 -0.50 9.59 -5.21
C GLU A 80 0.16 9.05 -6.49
N ALA A 81 1.28 9.65 -6.92
CA ALA A 81 2.07 9.22 -8.08
C ALA A 81 2.59 7.78 -7.94
N ILE A 82 2.78 7.28 -6.72
CA ILE A 82 3.02 5.87 -6.43
C ILE A 82 1.97 5.42 -5.42
N SER A 83 1.32 4.29 -5.71
CA SER A 83 0.40 3.64 -4.79
C SER A 83 0.47 2.13 -4.87
N PHE A 84 0.01 1.47 -3.81
CA PHE A 84 -0.10 0.02 -3.74
C PHE A 84 -1.56 -0.41 -3.79
N GLN A 85 -1.90 -1.28 -4.74
CA GLN A 85 -3.24 -1.84 -4.87
C GLN A 85 -3.38 -3.09 -4.01
N ILE A 86 -4.37 -3.08 -3.12
CA ILE A 86 -4.75 -4.22 -2.29
C ILE A 86 -6.02 -4.82 -2.91
N HIS A 87 -5.86 -5.95 -3.59
CA HIS A 87 -6.98 -6.72 -4.11
C HIS A 87 -7.60 -7.53 -2.99
N CYS A 88 -8.84 -7.18 -2.63
CA CYS A 88 -9.57 -7.81 -1.53
C CYS A 88 -10.47 -8.92 -2.08
N ALA A 89 -10.56 -10.03 -1.37
CA ALA A 89 -11.38 -11.18 -1.73
C ALA A 89 -12.88 -10.88 -1.61
N ASP A 90 -13.27 -10.03 -0.66
CA ASP A 90 -14.66 -9.66 -0.38
C ASP A 90 -14.76 -8.25 0.26
N GLU A 91 -16.00 -7.83 0.52
CA GLU A 91 -16.30 -6.54 1.15
C GLU A 91 -15.78 -6.43 2.58
N ALA A 92 -15.74 -7.54 3.33
CA ALA A 92 -15.27 -7.52 4.72
C ALA A 92 -13.75 -7.28 4.79
N GLU A 93 -12.99 -7.88 3.87
CA GLU A 93 -11.56 -7.60 3.75
C GLU A 93 -11.30 -6.17 3.25
N ALA A 94 -12.10 -5.66 2.31
CA ALA A 94 -12.01 -4.26 1.89
C ALA A 94 -12.28 -3.30 3.06
N ASP A 95 -13.29 -3.58 3.87
CA ASP A 95 -13.62 -2.80 5.06
C ASP A 95 -12.49 -2.82 6.10
N TYR A 96 -11.87 -3.98 6.29
CA TYR A 96 -10.72 -4.12 7.17
C TYR A 96 -9.56 -3.22 6.72
N TYR A 97 -9.11 -3.32 5.47
CA TYR A 97 -7.98 -2.51 4.99
C TYR A 97 -8.33 -1.02 4.92
N TRP A 98 -9.55 -0.68 4.49
CA TRP A 98 -10.02 0.70 4.51
C TRP A 98 -9.90 1.30 5.91
N SER A 99 -10.48 0.62 6.91
CA SER A 99 -10.44 1.09 8.29
C SER A 99 -9.02 1.13 8.87
N ALA A 100 -8.21 0.10 8.60
CA ALA A 100 -6.86 0.01 9.15
C ALA A 100 -5.94 1.10 8.61
N LEU A 101 -6.04 1.42 7.32
CA LEU A 101 -5.19 2.40 6.64
C LEU A 101 -5.65 3.84 6.87
N THR A 102 -6.92 4.07 7.18
CA THR A 102 -7.46 5.41 7.45
C THR A 102 -7.47 5.77 8.94
N SER A 103 -7.14 4.83 9.83
CA SER A 103 -7.05 5.10 11.27
C SER A 103 -5.76 5.83 11.66
N ASP A 104 -5.73 6.39 12.87
CA ASP A 104 -4.53 6.98 13.51
C ASP A 104 -3.79 8.02 12.65
N GLY A 105 -4.54 8.86 11.93
CA GLY A 105 -3.98 9.94 11.09
C GLY A 105 -3.90 9.59 9.60
N GLY A 106 -4.47 8.46 9.17
CA GLY A 106 -4.73 8.21 7.75
C GLY A 106 -5.88 9.06 7.20
N GLU A 107 -5.98 9.11 5.86
CA GLU A 107 -6.95 9.92 5.13
C GLU A 107 -7.72 9.09 4.10
N GLU A 108 -9.02 9.31 4.01
CA GLU A 108 -9.85 8.75 2.96
C GLU A 108 -9.73 9.55 1.67
N GLY A 109 -9.40 8.87 0.57
CA GLY A 109 -9.48 9.39 -0.78
C GLY A 109 -10.80 9.04 -1.49
N VAL A 110 -10.83 9.30 -2.79
CA VAL A 110 -11.96 8.94 -3.67
C VAL A 110 -11.67 7.62 -4.40
N CYS A 111 -12.71 6.94 -4.90
CA CYS A 111 -12.58 5.79 -5.79
C CYS A 111 -11.69 4.65 -5.26
N GLY A 112 -11.74 4.36 -3.96
CA GLY A 112 -10.96 3.31 -3.31
C GLY A 112 -9.58 3.73 -2.83
N TRP A 113 -9.17 4.99 -3.05
CA TRP A 113 -7.87 5.50 -2.60
C TRP A 113 -7.90 5.83 -1.11
N VAL A 114 -6.80 5.53 -0.42
CA VAL A 114 -6.53 5.94 0.96
C VAL A 114 -5.07 6.35 1.10
N LYS A 115 -4.77 7.19 2.09
CA LYS A 115 -3.41 7.54 2.49
C LYS A 115 -3.21 7.11 3.93
N ASP A 116 -2.16 6.36 4.21
CA ASP A 116 -1.89 5.95 5.59
C ASP A 116 -1.30 7.09 6.43
N LYS A 117 -1.17 6.86 7.74
CA LYS A 117 -0.61 7.85 8.68
C LYS A 117 0.84 8.25 8.42
N PHE A 118 1.54 7.55 7.53
CA PHE A 118 2.90 7.89 7.08
C PHE A 118 2.91 8.61 5.72
N GLY A 119 1.74 8.82 5.11
CA GLY A 119 1.57 9.50 3.84
C GLY A 119 1.59 8.58 2.61
N VAL A 120 1.78 7.28 2.77
CA VAL A 120 1.85 6.34 1.63
C VAL A 120 0.45 6.13 1.06
N SER A 121 0.32 6.18 -0.26
CA SER A 121 -0.96 6.00 -0.96
C SER A 121 -1.24 4.52 -1.23
N TRP A 122 -2.46 4.09 -0.95
CA TRP A 122 -2.97 2.74 -1.18
C TRP A 122 -4.30 2.81 -1.94
N GLN A 123 -4.64 1.73 -2.65
CA GLN A 123 -5.95 1.56 -3.28
C GLN A 123 -6.55 0.26 -2.76
N VAL A 124 -7.68 0.35 -2.05
CA VAL A 124 -8.43 -0.79 -1.56
C VAL A 124 -9.44 -1.18 -2.63
N ILE A 125 -9.22 -2.33 -3.27
CA ILE A 125 -9.96 -2.76 -4.46
C ILE A 125 -10.73 -4.03 -4.12
N PRO A 126 -12.05 -3.94 -3.85
CA PRO A 126 -12.87 -5.12 -3.63
C PRO A 126 -13.03 -5.95 -4.91
N ALA A 127 -13.23 -7.25 -4.74
CA ALA A 127 -13.41 -8.20 -5.83
C ALA A 127 -14.48 -7.74 -6.84
N GLY A 128 -14.13 -7.76 -8.14
CA GLY A 128 -15.02 -7.40 -9.23
C GLY A 128 -15.18 -5.89 -9.50
N ALA A 129 -14.57 -5.00 -8.69
CA ALA A 129 -14.62 -3.55 -8.94
C ALA A 129 -13.97 -3.17 -10.28
N ILE A 130 -12.78 -3.73 -10.55
CA ILE A 130 -12.03 -3.46 -11.79
C ILE A 130 -12.77 -4.01 -13.00
N ASP A 131 -13.28 -5.24 -12.91
CA ASP A 131 -14.02 -5.89 -13.99
C ASP A 131 -15.25 -5.07 -14.43
N LEU A 132 -15.93 -4.41 -13.48
CA LEU A 132 -17.08 -3.57 -13.77
C LEU A 132 -16.72 -2.31 -14.56
N ILE A 133 -15.61 -1.64 -14.20
CA ILE A 133 -15.20 -0.41 -14.90
C ILE A 133 -14.47 -0.69 -16.21
N SER A 134 -13.97 -1.91 -16.39
CA SER A 134 -13.36 -2.41 -17.63
C SER A 134 -14.25 -3.39 -18.38
N ASP A 135 -15.57 -3.36 -18.17
CA ASP A 135 -16.51 -4.29 -18.81
C ASP A 135 -16.42 -4.14 -20.34
N PRO A 136 -16.41 -5.26 -21.11
CA PRO A 136 -16.41 -5.20 -22.58
C PRO A 136 -17.60 -4.46 -23.19
N ASP A 137 -18.73 -4.37 -22.48
CA ASP A 137 -19.84 -3.48 -22.84
C ASP A 137 -19.54 -2.05 -22.37
N PRO A 138 -19.29 -1.09 -23.28
CA PRO A 138 -18.94 0.28 -22.91
C PRO A 138 -20.05 1.00 -22.15
N GLY A 139 -21.32 0.64 -22.35
CA GLY A 139 -22.46 1.21 -21.65
C GLY A 139 -22.48 0.78 -20.18
N ARG A 140 -22.22 -0.51 -19.92
CA ARG A 140 -22.10 -1.05 -18.55
C ARG A 140 -20.89 -0.44 -17.83
N ALA A 141 -19.73 -0.44 -18.48
CA ALA A 141 -18.50 0.15 -17.95
C ALA A 141 -18.66 1.64 -17.60
N SER A 142 -19.31 2.41 -18.48
CA SER A 142 -19.58 3.83 -18.27
C SER A 142 -20.46 4.07 -17.04
N ARG A 143 -21.55 3.31 -16.86
CA ARG A 143 -22.44 3.45 -15.69
C ARG A 143 -21.76 3.01 -14.39
N ALA A 144 -20.98 1.92 -14.43
CA ALA A 144 -20.20 1.49 -13.27
C ALA A 144 -19.18 2.56 -12.85
N THR A 145 -18.47 3.14 -13.83
CA THR A 145 -17.49 4.21 -13.60
C THR A 145 -18.17 5.46 -13.04
N ALA A 146 -19.33 5.86 -13.58
CA ALA A 146 -20.08 7.00 -13.06
C ALA A 146 -20.51 6.81 -11.60
N ALA A 147 -20.92 5.60 -11.22
CA ALA A 147 -21.22 5.27 -9.82
C ALA A 147 -19.95 5.33 -8.95
N MET A 148 -18.84 4.73 -9.40
CA MET A 148 -17.56 4.74 -8.69
C MET A 148 -17.07 6.17 -8.39
N MET A 149 -17.22 7.10 -9.33
CA MET A 149 -16.77 8.50 -9.16
C MET A 149 -17.51 9.26 -8.05
N GLN A 150 -18.63 8.74 -7.54
CA GLN A 150 -19.37 9.30 -6.41
C GLN A 150 -18.97 8.66 -5.07
N MET A 151 -18.04 7.70 -5.09
CA MET A 151 -17.67 6.90 -3.93
C MET A 151 -16.31 7.31 -3.37
N LYS A 152 -16.17 7.19 -2.05
CA LYS A 152 -14.86 7.10 -1.40
C LYS A 152 -14.42 5.64 -1.34
N LYS A 153 -14.99 4.88 -0.40
CA LYS A 153 -14.88 3.42 -0.36
C LYS A 153 -15.78 2.81 -1.43
N LEU A 154 -15.27 1.82 -2.16
CA LEU A 154 -16.00 1.18 -3.25
C LEU A 154 -17.08 0.24 -2.72
N ASP A 155 -18.33 0.44 -3.17
CA ASP A 155 -19.44 -0.50 -3.01
C ASP A 155 -19.67 -1.21 -4.35
N VAL A 156 -19.15 -2.43 -4.47
CA VAL A 156 -19.21 -3.21 -5.72
C VAL A 156 -20.65 -3.59 -6.06
N ALA A 157 -21.49 -3.84 -5.06
CA ALA A 157 -22.90 -4.14 -5.29
C ALA A 157 -23.63 -2.93 -5.90
N GLN A 158 -23.34 -1.71 -5.44
CA GLN A 158 -23.88 -0.48 -6.01
C GLN A 158 -23.33 -0.22 -7.41
N MET A 159 -22.02 -0.41 -7.64
CA MET A 159 -21.42 -0.29 -8.96
C MET A 159 -22.06 -1.26 -9.96
N ARG A 160 -22.30 -2.51 -9.54
CA ARG A 160 -22.96 -3.53 -10.37
C ARG A 160 -24.41 -3.16 -10.68
N ARG A 161 -25.17 -2.71 -9.68
CA ARG A 161 -26.53 -2.21 -9.89
C ARG A 161 -26.57 -1.08 -10.92
N ALA A 162 -25.62 -0.14 -10.86
CA ALA A 162 -25.52 0.93 -11.85
C ALA A 162 -25.17 0.39 -13.25
N ALA A 163 -24.22 -0.54 -13.34
CA ALA A 163 -23.84 -1.20 -14.60
C ALA A 163 -25.05 -1.85 -15.27
N ASP A 164 -25.90 -2.53 -14.51
CA ASP A 164 -27.00 -3.36 -15.03
C ASP A 164 -28.32 -2.57 -15.23
N ALA A 165 -28.37 -1.28 -14.89
CA ALA A 165 -29.58 -0.44 -14.96
C ALA A 165 -29.90 0.15 -16.35
N GLY A 166 -29.30 -0.35 -17.43
CA GLY A 166 -29.41 0.21 -18.78
C GLY A 166 -29.94 -0.75 -19.83
#